data_AF-A0A914QKC5-F1
#
_entry.id   AF-A0A914QKC5-F1
#
_cell.length_a   1.000
_cell.length_b   1.000
_cell.length_c   1.000
_cell.angle_alpha   90.00
_cell.angle_beta   90.00
_cell.angle_gamma   90.00
#
_symmetry.space_group_name_H-M   'P 1'
#
loop_
_entity.id
_entity.type
_entity.pdbx_description
1 polymer ?
#
loop_
_entity_poly.entity_id
_entity_poly.type
_entity_poly.pdbx_seq_one_letter_code
_entity_poly.pdbx_strand_id
1 'polypeptide(L)'
;MPRGIPYFHKQNLQEFAKPCNRKTCPPESDARFDDSCFCFYHLNITLGNIVQLVIYNMGYGGGYTNGYAHPFHIHGTHYYLLKMEFPEYNSTNFVRQPNQDIDCQQTLHCNEKSFRNSSWLNGKIPVIENSKNPTFRDTVAVPMGGYVVIRFRATNPGWWFAHCHLMLHQMAGMAFALKVGEHHQMPIPPSGFPNSCGDFDAPPLDSRLKTGYPNFM
;
A
#
# COMPACT_ATOMS: atom_id res chain seq x y z
N MET A 1 -6.49 -12.72 -13.23
CA MET A 1 -6.16 -12.02 -11.97
C MET A 1 -4.65 -11.84 -11.91
N PRO A 2 -4.12 -10.68 -11.47
CA PRO A 2 -2.69 -10.47 -11.30
C PRO A 2 -2.14 -11.51 -10.32
N ARG A 3 -1.02 -12.17 -10.66
CA ARG A 3 -0.40 -13.19 -9.80
C ARG A 3 0.53 -12.54 -8.78
N GLY A 4 0.64 -13.12 -7.59
CA GLY A 4 1.64 -12.69 -6.61
C GLY A 4 3.04 -12.92 -7.18
N ILE A 5 3.98 -12.07 -6.76
CA ILE A 5 5.38 -12.19 -7.20
C ILE A 5 6.00 -13.35 -6.42
N PRO A 6 6.55 -14.38 -7.10
CA PRO A 6 7.25 -15.46 -6.43
C PRO A 6 8.61 -14.95 -5.93
N TYR A 7 9.15 -15.56 -4.87
CA TYR A 7 10.40 -15.10 -4.25
C TYR A 7 11.34 -16.26 -3.97
N PHE A 8 12.53 -16.23 -4.58
CA PHE A 8 13.55 -17.28 -4.45
C PHE A 8 14.25 -17.29 -3.08
N HIS A 9 14.47 -16.12 -2.49
CA HIS A 9 15.49 -15.95 -1.43
C HIS A 9 14.91 -15.84 -0.02
N LYS A 10 13.90 -16.64 0.35
CA LYS A 10 13.23 -16.52 1.68
C LYS A 10 14.22 -16.47 2.85
N GLN A 11 15.30 -17.26 2.79
CA GLN A 11 16.29 -17.35 3.86
C GLN A 11 17.28 -16.17 3.88
N ASN A 12 17.39 -15.44 2.77
CA ASN A 12 18.34 -14.33 2.60
C ASN A 12 17.64 -12.97 2.50
N LEU A 13 16.39 -12.85 2.92
CA LEU A 13 15.67 -11.56 2.85
C LEU A 13 16.43 -10.45 3.60
N GLN A 14 17.14 -10.78 4.68
CA GLN A 14 17.94 -9.80 5.44
C GLN A 14 19.20 -9.31 4.70
N GLU A 15 19.66 -10.03 3.68
CA GLU A 15 20.79 -9.61 2.83
C GLU A 15 20.39 -8.44 1.91
N PHE A 16 19.12 -8.40 1.51
CA PHE A 16 18.62 -7.45 0.50
C PHE A 16 17.62 -6.43 1.06
N ALA A 17 17.13 -6.65 2.28
CA ALA A 17 16.12 -5.81 2.89
C ALA A 17 16.41 -5.63 4.38
N LYS A 18 16.50 -4.38 4.82
CA LYS A 18 16.60 -4.02 6.24
C LYS A 18 15.20 -4.14 6.87
N PRO A 19 14.93 -5.10 7.78
CA PRO A 19 13.61 -5.21 8.39
C PRO A 19 13.31 -4.02 9.30
N CYS A 20 12.04 -3.61 9.38
CA CYS A 20 11.59 -2.52 10.26
C CYS A 20 11.50 -2.88 11.76
N ASN A 21 12.22 -3.92 12.22
CA ASN A 21 12.18 -4.39 13.62
C ASN A 21 12.78 -3.37 14.61
N ARG A 22 13.60 -2.42 14.13
CA ARG A 22 13.89 -1.17 14.83
C ARG A 22 12.82 -0.14 14.47
N LYS A 23 11.84 0.06 15.36
CA LYS A 23 10.97 1.25 15.38
C LYS A 23 11.74 2.51 15.78
N THR A 24 12.97 2.69 15.34
CA THR A 24 13.76 3.91 15.61
C THR A 24 13.37 4.99 14.60
N CYS A 25 12.07 5.22 14.47
CA CYS A 25 11.55 6.42 13.86
C CYS A 25 11.08 7.29 15.02
N PRO A 26 11.76 8.41 15.31
CA PRO A 26 11.25 9.40 16.23
C PRO A 26 9.78 9.69 15.89
N PRO A 27 8.86 9.75 16.87
CA PRO A 27 7.44 10.02 16.61
C PRO A 27 7.18 11.31 15.83
N GLU A 28 8.14 12.25 15.92
CA GLU A 28 8.15 13.57 15.28
C GLU A 28 9.01 13.61 13.99
N SER A 29 9.60 12.49 13.56
CA SER A 29 10.40 12.47 12.33
C SER A 29 9.52 12.67 11.10
N ASP A 30 9.91 13.63 10.25
CA ASP A 30 9.47 13.63 8.86
C ASP A 30 10.24 12.54 8.15
N ALA A 31 9.56 11.44 7.79
CA ALA A 31 10.15 10.31 7.08
C ALA A 31 10.89 10.72 5.78
N ARG A 32 10.62 11.92 5.24
CA ARG A 32 11.34 12.48 4.09
C ARG A 32 12.79 12.87 4.38
N PHE A 33 13.15 13.11 5.64
CA PHE A 33 14.49 13.58 6.05
C PHE A 33 15.16 12.70 7.11
N ASP A 34 14.55 11.57 7.47
CA ASP A 34 15.08 10.64 8.45
C ASP A 34 15.67 9.38 7.81
N ASP A 35 16.99 9.43 7.59
CA ASP A 35 17.78 8.31 7.04
C ASP A 35 17.78 7.06 7.93
N SER A 36 17.37 7.19 9.20
CA SER A 36 17.28 6.07 10.13
C SER A 36 16.01 5.22 9.92
N CYS A 37 15.00 5.76 9.22
CA CYS A 37 13.68 5.16 8.97
C CYS A 37 13.53 4.39 7.65
N PHE A 38 14.56 4.31 6.82
CA PHE A 38 14.49 3.48 5.61
C PHE A 38 14.60 2.00 5.97
N CYS A 39 13.50 1.27 5.81
CA CYS A 39 13.39 -0.16 6.05
C CYS A 39 12.31 -0.79 5.16
N PHE A 40 12.40 -2.10 4.98
CA PHE A 40 11.39 -2.90 4.28
C PHE A 40 10.32 -3.36 5.27
N TYR A 41 9.12 -2.81 5.13
CA TYR A 41 7.96 -3.20 5.92
C TYR A 41 7.06 -4.18 5.15
N HIS A 42 6.65 -5.25 5.82
CA HIS A 42 5.66 -6.17 5.26
C HIS A 42 4.73 -6.74 6.31
N LEU A 43 3.52 -7.12 5.88
CA LEU A 43 2.54 -7.83 6.68
C LEU A 43 2.48 -9.30 6.25
N ASN A 44 2.51 -10.22 7.21
CA ASN A 44 2.30 -11.64 6.96
C ASN A 44 0.80 -11.95 6.98
N ILE A 45 0.29 -12.57 5.92
CA ILE A 45 -1.12 -12.94 5.77
C ILE A 45 -1.20 -14.44 5.52
N THR A 46 -1.99 -15.13 6.33
CA THR A 46 -2.31 -16.55 6.12
C THR A 46 -3.14 -16.72 4.84
N LEU A 47 -2.73 -17.66 3.98
CA LEU A 47 -3.46 -17.99 2.76
C LEU A 47 -4.89 -18.44 3.10
N GLY A 48 -5.87 -17.92 2.36
CA GLY A 48 -7.29 -18.22 2.52
C GLY A 48 -8.06 -17.27 3.44
N ASN A 49 -7.37 -16.48 4.27
CA ASN A 49 -7.99 -15.54 5.19
C ASN A 49 -8.73 -14.41 4.46
N ILE A 50 -9.78 -13.89 5.11
CA ILE A 50 -10.37 -12.61 4.78
C ILE A 50 -9.54 -11.53 5.47
N VAL A 51 -9.01 -10.60 4.69
CA VAL A 51 -8.20 -9.49 5.17
C VAL A 51 -9.00 -8.22 5.01
N GLN A 52 -9.07 -7.42 6.08
CA GLN A 52 -9.63 -6.09 6.07
C GLN A 52 -8.52 -5.09 6.40
N LEU A 53 -8.27 -4.16 5.48
CA LEU A 53 -7.32 -3.07 5.69
C LEU A 53 -8.08 -1.75 5.82
N VAL A 54 -7.65 -0.93 6.75
CA VAL A 54 -8.09 0.45 6.91
C VAL A 54 -6.92 1.33 6.53
N ILE A 55 -7.10 2.15 5.50
CA ILE A 55 -6.06 3.02 4.97
C ILE A 55 -6.54 4.46 5.16
N TYR A 56 -5.82 5.21 5.96
CA TYR A 56 -6.12 6.59 6.30
C TYR A 56 -5.13 7.52 5.61
N ASN A 57 -5.55 8.75 5.37
CA ASN A 57 -4.74 9.81 4.80
C ASN A 57 -4.87 11.04 5.71
N MET A 58 -4.04 11.06 6.75
CA MET A 58 -4.09 12.03 7.84
C MET A 58 -2.72 12.71 8.01
N GLY A 59 -2.74 13.93 8.58
CA GLY A 59 -1.54 14.74 8.83
C GLY A 59 -1.38 15.91 7.85
N TYR A 60 -0.48 16.85 8.18
CA TYR A 60 -0.32 18.13 7.46
C TYR A 60 0.78 18.10 6.36
N GLY A 61 1.03 16.94 5.75
CA GLY A 61 2.24 16.66 4.95
C GLY A 61 2.37 17.30 3.55
N GLY A 62 1.46 18.21 3.13
CA GLY A 62 1.45 18.79 1.78
C GLY A 62 1.37 20.32 1.73
N GLY A 63 1.71 20.91 0.57
CA GLY A 63 1.86 22.36 0.37
C GLY A 63 0.63 23.25 0.60
N TYR A 64 -0.54 22.66 0.85
CA TYR A 64 -1.80 23.38 1.13
C TYR A 64 -2.41 22.96 2.47
N THR A 65 -1.59 23.04 3.53
CA THR A 65 -1.88 22.67 4.93
C THR A 65 -2.33 21.22 5.15
N ASN A 66 -3.23 20.62 4.37
CA ASN A 66 -3.85 19.32 4.67
C ASN A 66 -3.46 18.13 3.77
N GLY A 67 -2.47 18.22 2.86
CA GLY A 67 -2.06 17.09 1.99
C GLY A 67 -2.73 16.98 0.60
N TYR A 68 -2.77 15.80 -0.02
CA TYR A 68 -3.50 15.50 -1.27
C TYR A 68 -4.20 14.14 -1.14
N ALA A 69 -5.14 13.81 -2.04
CA ALA A 69 -5.66 12.43 -2.12
C ALA A 69 -4.55 11.48 -2.63
N HIS A 70 -4.49 10.28 -2.09
CA HIS A 70 -3.48 9.28 -2.47
C HIS A 70 -4.14 8.08 -3.17
N PRO A 71 -3.89 7.85 -4.47
CA PRO A 71 -4.37 6.65 -5.14
C PRO A 71 -3.59 5.44 -4.62
N PHE A 72 -4.25 4.54 -3.90
CA PHE A 72 -3.60 3.38 -3.29
C PHE A 72 -3.90 2.12 -4.10
N HIS A 73 -2.84 1.45 -4.56
CA HIS A 73 -2.90 0.26 -5.39
C HIS A 73 -2.32 -0.96 -4.65
N ILE A 74 -2.92 -2.13 -4.86
CA ILE A 74 -2.43 -3.40 -4.31
C ILE A 74 -2.30 -4.44 -5.43
N HIS A 75 -1.09 -4.96 -5.60
CA HIS A 75 -0.81 -6.04 -6.54
C HIS A 75 -1.40 -7.37 -6.05
N GLY A 76 -1.48 -8.37 -6.94
CA GLY A 76 -1.84 -9.74 -6.56
C GLY A 76 -3.32 -9.96 -6.16
N THR A 77 -4.11 -8.90 -6.02
CA THR A 77 -5.53 -9.00 -5.67
C THR A 77 -6.33 -7.86 -6.27
N HIS A 78 -7.65 -8.01 -6.23
CA HIS A 78 -8.60 -6.90 -6.24
C HIS A 78 -9.33 -6.96 -4.90
N TYR A 79 -9.93 -5.86 -4.49
CA TYR A 79 -10.60 -5.75 -3.21
C TYR A 79 -11.96 -5.07 -3.35
N TYR A 80 -12.82 -5.38 -2.39
CA TYR A 80 -14.08 -4.70 -2.21
C TYR A 80 -13.85 -3.44 -1.38
N LEU A 81 -14.27 -2.29 -1.90
CA LEU A 81 -14.34 -1.04 -1.13
C LEU A 81 -15.61 -1.06 -0.29
N LEU A 82 -15.46 -1.23 1.02
CA LEU A 82 -16.60 -1.40 1.95
C LEU A 82 -17.07 -0.11 2.59
N LYS A 83 -16.15 0.86 2.72
CA LYS A 83 -16.43 2.18 3.30
C LYS A 83 -15.39 3.18 2.82
N MET A 84 -15.82 4.41 2.63
CA MET A 84 -14.96 5.56 2.38
C MET A 84 -15.53 6.71 3.19
N GLU A 85 -14.69 7.34 3.99
CA GLU A 85 -15.07 8.50 4.80
C GLU A 85 -14.23 9.70 4.42
N PHE A 86 -14.88 10.84 4.43
CA PHE A 86 -14.34 12.11 3.98
C PHE A 86 -14.11 13.05 5.17
N PRO A 87 -13.23 14.04 5.01
CA PRO A 87 -13.12 15.15 5.94
C PRO A 87 -14.34 16.08 5.84
N GLU A 88 -14.40 17.09 6.69
CA GLU A 88 -15.32 18.20 6.51
C GLU A 88 -14.72 19.27 5.60
N TYR A 89 -15.52 19.76 4.65
CA TYR A 89 -15.14 20.82 3.72
C TYR A 89 -15.79 22.15 4.11
N ASN A 90 -15.10 23.26 3.84
CA ASN A 90 -15.69 24.59 3.93
C ASN A 90 -16.46 24.96 2.64
N SER A 91 -17.06 26.16 2.62
CA SER A 91 -17.82 26.65 1.45
C SER A 91 -16.99 26.86 0.18
N THR A 92 -15.65 26.87 0.28
CA THR A 92 -14.72 26.96 -0.84
C THR A 92 -14.10 25.61 -1.24
N ASN A 93 -14.66 24.49 -0.74
CA ASN A 93 -14.21 23.11 -0.97
C ASN A 93 -12.79 22.79 -0.46
N PHE A 94 -12.24 23.60 0.42
CA PHE A 94 -11.04 23.24 1.16
C PHE A 94 -11.39 22.42 2.39
N VAL A 95 -10.49 21.50 2.76
CA VAL A 95 -10.64 20.73 4.00
C VAL A 95 -10.58 21.67 5.20
N ARG A 96 -11.68 21.70 5.95
CA ARG A 96 -11.83 22.45 7.19
C ARG A 96 -11.23 21.68 8.36
N GLN A 97 -11.58 20.40 8.47
CA GLN A 97 -11.07 19.51 9.51
C GLN A 97 -11.06 18.05 9.03
N PRO A 98 -10.10 17.22 9.50
CA PRO A 98 -10.07 15.81 9.18
C PRO A 98 -11.30 15.08 9.73
N ASN A 99 -11.57 13.89 9.19
CA ASN A 99 -12.62 13.00 9.66
C ASN A 99 -12.45 12.68 11.15
N GLN A 100 -13.59 12.60 11.84
CA GLN A 100 -13.67 12.49 13.29
C GLN A 100 -13.67 11.05 13.82
N ASP A 101 -13.61 10.03 12.96
CA ASP A 101 -13.55 8.63 13.38
C ASP A 101 -12.14 8.23 13.84
N ILE A 102 -11.11 8.92 13.35
CA ILE A 102 -9.71 8.66 13.69
C ILE A 102 -9.28 9.60 14.82
N ASP A 103 -8.64 9.04 15.82
CA ASP A 103 -7.94 9.77 16.86
C ASP A 103 -6.46 9.89 16.50
N CYS A 104 -6.02 11.13 16.26
CA CYS A 104 -4.63 11.47 15.95
C CYS A 104 -3.86 12.01 17.17
N GLN A 105 -4.47 11.99 18.38
CA GLN A 105 -3.91 12.53 19.62
C GLN A 105 -3.34 13.96 19.49
N GLN A 106 -3.90 14.75 18.56
CA GLN A 106 -3.43 16.12 18.24
C GLN A 106 -1.98 16.21 17.75
N THR A 107 -1.37 15.12 17.32
CA THR A 107 -0.03 15.13 16.72
C THR A 107 -0.10 15.69 15.30
N LEU A 108 0.87 16.55 14.92
CA LEU A 108 0.95 17.15 13.58
C LEU A 108 1.04 16.08 12.47
N HIS A 109 1.70 14.96 12.75
CA HIS A 109 1.96 13.91 11.78
C HIS A 109 0.95 12.75 11.83
N CYS A 110 0.10 12.67 12.87
CA CYS A 110 -0.86 11.57 13.07
C CYS A 110 -0.23 10.17 12.87
N ASN A 111 0.93 9.95 13.50
CA ASN A 111 1.67 8.69 13.39
C ASN A 111 1.06 7.58 14.26
N GLU A 112 0.60 7.91 15.48
CA GLU A 112 0.05 6.97 16.47
C GLU A 112 -1.50 6.90 16.46
N LYS A 113 -2.09 6.75 15.27
CA LYS A 113 -3.56 6.75 15.14
C LYS A 113 -4.26 5.45 15.48
N SER A 114 -5.47 5.61 16.00
CA SER A 114 -6.46 4.56 16.22
C SER A 114 -7.85 5.08 15.85
N PHE A 115 -8.84 4.20 15.73
CA PHE A 115 -10.22 4.65 15.77
C PHE A 115 -10.53 5.25 17.14
N ARG A 116 -11.21 6.41 17.14
CA ARG A 116 -11.73 7.08 18.34
C ARG A 116 -12.74 6.19 19.06
N ASN A 117 -13.56 5.47 18.30
CA ASN A 117 -14.43 4.44 18.85
C ASN A 117 -13.68 3.11 18.93
N SER A 118 -13.23 2.76 20.14
CA SER A 118 -12.51 1.51 20.39
C SER A 118 -13.32 0.25 20.07
N SER A 119 -14.66 0.33 20.04
CA SER A 119 -15.51 -0.80 19.65
C SER A 119 -15.34 -1.21 18.17
N TRP A 120 -14.79 -0.33 17.33
CA TRP A 120 -14.56 -0.57 15.90
C TRP A 120 -13.25 -1.30 15.60
N LEU A 121 -12.39 -1.47 16.61
CA LEU A 121 -11.15 -2.23 16.50
C LEU A 121 -11.42 -3.70 16.20
N ASN A 122 -10.37 -4.43 15.80
CA ASN A 122 -10.43 -5.87 15.51
C ASN A 122 -11.47 -6.23 14.43
N GLY A 123 -11.58 -5.39 13.40
CA GLY A 123 -12.43 -5.64 12.24
C GLY A 123 -13.91 -5.26 12.41
N LYS A 124 -14.29 -4.71 13.57
CA LYS A 124 -15.69 -4.37 13.93
C LYS A 124 -16.16 -3.00 13.44
N ILE A 125 -15.37 -2.32 12.61
CA ILE A 125 -15.78 -1.05 12.02
C ILE A 125 -17.13 -1.21 11.30
N PRO A 126 -18.11 -0.33 11.56
CA PRO A 126 -19.35 -0.29 10.80
C PRO A 126 -18.99 0.05 9.35
N VAL A 127 -19.10 -0.95 8.50
CA VAL A 127 -18.97 -0.80 7.04
C VAL A 127 -20.33 -0.99 6.40
N ILE A 128 -20.42 -0.72 5.11
CA ILE A 128 -21.66 -0.84 4.37
C ILE A 128 -21.91 -2.33 4.02
N GLU A 129 -21.94 -3.22 5.01
CA GLU A 129 -22.14 -4.67 4.81
C GLU A 129 -23.46 -4.98 4.09
N ASN A 130 -24.43 -4.07 4.18
CA ASN A 130 -25.73 -4.15 3.51
C ASN A 130 -25.78 -3.45 2.13
N SER A 131 -24.68 -2.88 1.62
CA SER A 131 -24.64 -2.47 0.22
C SER A 131 -24.58 -3.73 -0.62
N LYS A 132 -25.66 -4.03 -1.34
CA LYS A 132 -25.80 -5.26 -2.14
C LYS A 132 -24.65 -5.48 -3.13
N ASN A 133 -23.88 -4.43 -3.49
CA ASN A 133 -22.80 -4.50 -4.47
C ASN A 133 -21.67 -3.48 -4.13
N PRO A 134 -20.73 -3.80 -3.23
CA PRO A 134 -19.51 -3.00 -3.09
C PRO A 134 -18.69 -3.02 -4.39
N THR A 135 -18.00 -1.92 -4.70
CA THR A 135 -17.15 -1.86 -5.89
C THR A 135 -15.92 -2.75 -5.74
N PHE A 136 -15.57 -3.48 -6.80
CA PHE A 136 -14.42 -4.40 -6.84
C PHE A 136 -13.32 -3.81 -7.74
N ARG A 137 -12.18 -3.45 -7.15
CA ARG A 137 -11.11 -2.66 -7.80
C ARG A 137 -9.74 -3.04 -7.25
N ASP A 138 -8.67 -2.65 -7.93
CA ASP A 138 -7.28 -2.78 -7.43
C ASP A 138 -6.71 -1.45 -6.90
N THR A 139 -7.35 -0.33 -7.23
CA THR A 139 -6.89 1.02 -6.91
C THR A 139 -8.04 1.88 -6.40
N VAL A 140 -7.80 2.64 -5.32
CA VAL A 140 -8.77 3.58 -4.74
C VAL A 140 -8.07 4.88 -4.31
N ALA A 141 -8.67 6.03 -4.61
CA ALA A 141 -8.19 7.30 -4.07
C ALA A 141 -8.58 7.41 -2.59
N VAL A 142 -7.60 7.43 -1.70
CA VAL A 142 -7.81 7.67 -0.27
C VAL A 142 -7.97 9.18 -0.07
N PRO A 143 -9.15 9.65 0.37
CA PRO A 143 -9.43 11.08 0.47
C PRO A 143 -8.53 11.74 1.52
N MET A 144 -8.05 12.94 1.21
CA MET A 144 -7.31 13.79 2.15
C MET A 144 -8.11 14.00 3.44
N GLY A 145 -7.51 13.81 4.61
CA GLY A 145 -8.20 13.93 5.90
C GLY A 145 -9.25 12.84 6.15
N GLY A 146 -9.26 11.75 5.38
CA GLY A 146 -10.24 10.67 5.47
C GLY A 146 -9.61 9.29 5.45
N TYR A 147 -10.42 8.27 5.21
CA TYR A 147 -9.95 6.88 5.14
C TYR A 147 -10.83 6.01 4.25
N VAL A 148 -10.31 4.85 3.88
CA VAL A 148 -11.03 3.78 3.20
C VAL A 148 -10.92 2.47 3.98
N VAL A 149 -11.97 1.65 3.90
CA VAL A 149 -11.98 0.27 4.38
C VAL A 149 -12.10 -0.64 3.19
N ILE A 150 -11.09 -1.48 2.98
CA ILE A 150 -11.05 -2.46 1.90
C ILE A 150 -11.02 -3.86 2.46
N ARG A 151 -11.63 -4.81 1.75
CA ARG A 151 -11.66 -6.22 2.13
C ARG A 151 -11.39 -7.11 0.92
N PHE A 152 -10.53 -8.11 1.10
CA PHE A 152 -10.25 -9.12 0.10
C PHE A 152 -10.01 -10.47 0.74
N ARG A 153 -10.14 -11.54 -0.05
CA ARG A 153 -9.74 -12.89 0.37
C ARG A 153 -8.35 -13.18 -0.16
N ALA A 154 -7.43 -13.55 0.71
CA ALA A 154 -6.04 -13.77 0.35
C ALA A 154 -5.85 -15.15 -0.29
N THR A 155 -6.24 -15.32 -1.57
CA THR A 155 -6.23 -16.62 -2.26
C THR A 155 -5.07 -16.81 -3.25
N ASN A 156 -4.16 -15.84 -3.34
CA ASN A 156 -3.07 -15.83 -4.32
C ASN A 156 -1.70 -15.77 -3.61
N PRO A 157 -1.09 -16.92 -3.27
CA PRO A 157 0.14 -16.93 -2.49
C PRO A 157 1.28 -16.23 -3.22
N GLY A 158 2.03 -15.39 -2.50
CA GLY A 158 3.15 -14.63 -3.06
C GLY A 158 3.46 -13.36 -2.27
N TRP A 159 4.39 -12.58 -2.79
CA TRP A 159 4.64 -11.21 -2.34
C TRP A 159 3.85 -10.23 -3.19
N TRP A 160 3.08 -9.35 -2.54
CA TRP A 160 2.31 -8.33 -3.22
C TRP A 160 2.81 -6.95 -2.81
N PHE A 161 3.05 -6.09 -3.80
CA PHE A 161 3.42 -4.71 -3.56
C PHE A 161 2.16 -3.86 -3.36
N ALA A 162 2.12 -3.07 -2.29
CA ALA A 162 1.01 -2.18 -1.97
C ALA A 162 1.57 -0.76 -1.81
N HIS A 163 1.09 0.19 -2.61
CA HIS A 163 1.74 1.50 -2.72
C HIS A 163 0.80 2.60 -3.18
N CYS A 164 1.23 3.84 -2.96
CA CYS A 164 0.68 4.99 -3.65
C CYS A 164 1.02 4.91 -5.16
N HIS A 165 0.04 5.07 -6.03
CA HIS A 165 0.19 5.04 -7.48
C HIS A 165 0.57 6.42 -8.07
N LEU A 166 1.09 7.31 -7.23
CA LEU A 166 1.84 8.50 -7.64
C LEU A 166 3.33 8.18 -7.49
N MET A 167 4.05 8.13 -8.62
CA MET A 167 5.43 7.66 -8.66
C MET A 167 6.34 8.39 -7.67
N LEU A 168 6.17 9.71 -7.49
CA LEU A 168 6.94 10.49 -6.52
C LEU A 168 6.73 10.00 -5.08
N HIS A 169 5.50 9.69 -4.69
CA HIS A 169 5.19 9.17 -3.35
C HIS A 169 5.66 7.72 -3.19
N GLN A 170 5.55 6.91 -4.25
CA GLN A 170 6.08 5.54 -4.27
C GLN A 170 7.60 5.54 -4.05
N MET A 171 8.34 6.37 -4.79
CA MET A 171 9.79 6.53 -4.66
C MET A 171 10.20 7.07 -3.30
N ALA A 172 9.38 7.96 -2.72
CA ALA A 172 9.59 8.47 -1.36
C ALA A 172 9.27 7.45 -0.25
N GLY A 173 8.87 6.22 -0.60
CA GLY A 173 8.66 5.13 0.36
C GLY A 173 7.23 4.94 0.84
N MET A 174 6.22 5.55 0.20
CA MET A 174 4.80 5.31 0.51
C MET A 174 4.33 3.96 -0.04
N ALA A 175 4.92 2.89 0.49
CA ALA A 175 4.70 1.53 0.06
C ALA A 175 5.01 0.52 1.18
N PHE A 176 4.43 -0.67 1.07
CA PHE A 176 4.76 -1.83 1.88
C PHE A 176 4.46 -3.11 1.09
N ALA A 177 4.88 -4.26 1.62
CA ALA A 177 4.55 -5.55 1.02
C ALA A 177 3.53 -6.36 1.84
N LEU A 178 2.74 -7.18 1.15
CA LEU A 178 1.91 -8.21 1.75
C LEU A 178 2.51 -9.57 1.38
N LYS A 179 2.94 -10.35 2.37
CA LYS A 179 3.40 -11.73 2.18
C LYS A 179 2.20 -12.65 2.43
N VAL A 180 1.62 -13.20 1.36
CA VAL A 180 0.46 -14.08 1.42
C VAL A 180 0.89 -15.53 1.33
N GLY A 181 0.59 -16.29 2.39
CA GLY A 181 0.96 -17.69 2.52
C GLY A 181 2.43 -17.93 2.90
N GLU A 182 2.77 -19.20 3.00
CA GLU A 182 4.13 -19.70 3.19
C GLU A 182 4.83 -19.96 1.86
N HIS A 183 6.16 -19.95 1.90
CA HIS A 183 6.98 -20.04 0.68
C HIS A 183 6.72 -21.31 -0.14
N HIS A 184 6.47 -22.45 0.51
CA HIS A 184 6.10 -23.69 -0.18
C HIS A 184 4.71 -23.64 -0.85
N GLN A 185 3.89 -22.63 -0.53
CA GLN A 185 2.60 -22.38 -1.16
C GLN A 185 2.73 -21.41 -2.34
N MET A 186 3.83 -20.66 -2.44
CA MET A 186 4.07 -19.71 -3.52
C MET A 186 4.52 -20.44 -4.78
N PRO A 187 4.13 -19.95 -5.97
CA PRO A 187 4.64 -20.52 -7.22
C PRO A 187 6.16 -20.39 -7.26
N ILE A 188 6.83 -21.41 -7.81
CA ILE A 188 8.27 -21.35 -8.06
C ILE A 188 8.48 -20.37 -9.23
N PRO A 189 9.40 -19.41 -9.14
CA PRO A 189 9.67 -18.53 -10.27
C PRO A 189 10.16 -19.35 -11.48
N PRO A 190 9.83 -18.91 -12.71
CA PRO A 190 10.15 -19.67 -13.93
C PRO A 190 11.68 -19.78 -14.17
N SER A 191 12.09 -20.74 -15.01
CA SER A 191 13.51 -21.11 -15.27
C SER A 191 14.42 -19.99 -15.82
N GLY A 192 13.88 -18.82 -16.18
CA GLY A 192 14.64 -17.63 -16.60
C GLY A 192 14.39 -16.41 -15.72
N PHE A 193 13.71 -16.57 -14.59
CA PHE A 193 13.53 -15.49 -13.64
C PHE A 193 14.88 -15.17 -12.96
N PRO A 194 15.28 -13.89 -12.85
CA PRO A 194 16.52 -13.52 -12.21
C PRO A 194 16.65 -14.12 -10.81
N ASN A 195 17.70 -14.91 -10.62
CA ASN A 195 18.01 -15.60 -9.37
C ASN A 195 19.07 -14.86 -8.55
N SER A 196 19.62 -13.75 -9.05
CA SER A 196 20.51 -12.85 -8.33
C SER A 196 19.86 -11.46 -8.19
N CYS A 197 20.23 -10.74 -7.13
CA CYS A 197 19.94 -9.32 -7.02
C CYS A 197 20.95 -8.51 -7.83
N GLY A 198 20.54 -7.36 -8.36
CA GLY A 198 21.35 -6.51 -9.24
C GLY A 198 20.54 -5.98 -10.43
N ASP A 199 21.22 -5.31 -11.35
CA ASP A 199 20.60 -4.88 -12.60
C ASP A 199 20.22 -6.12 -13.43
N PHE A 200 19.00 -6.11 -13.96
CA PHE A 200 18.59 -7.14 -14.91
C PHE A 200 19.26 -6.85 -16.25
N ASP A 201 20.28 -7.62 -16.58
CA ASP A 201 20.86 -7.65 -17.92
C ASP A 201 19.86 -8.28 -18.89
N ALA A 202 19.01 -7.43 -19.46
CA ALA A 202 18.07 -7.86 -20.47
C ALA A 202 18.84 -8.47 -21.66
N PRO A 203 18.45 -9.67 -22.15
CA PRO A 203 19.06 -10.22 -23.34
C PRO A 203 18.89 -9.22 -24.50
N PRO A 204 19.87 -9.14 -25.43
CA PRO A 204 19.78 -8.23 -26.57
C PRO A 204 18.45 -8.41 -27.29
N LEU A 205 17.74 -7.30 -27.54
CA LEU A 205 16.50 -7.33 -28.31
C LEU A 205 16.75 -8.05 -29.65
N ASP A 206 15.89 -9.02 -29.97
CA ASP A 206 15.90 -9.74 -31.24
C ASP A 206 16.02 -8.72 -32.39
N SER A 207 16.96 -8.93 -33.30
CA SER A 207 17.17 -8.04 -34.44
C SER A 207 15.92 -7.89 -35.32
N ARG A 208 14.98 -8.83 -35.24
CA ARG A 208 13.65 -8.77 -35.89
C ARG A 208 12.66 -7.81 -35.23
N LEU A 209 12.88 -7.42 -33.98
CA LEU A 209 12.10 -6.38 -33.28
C LEU A 209 12.66 -4.97 -33.52
N LYS A 210 13.84 -4.86 -34.14
CA LYS A 210 14.46 -3.57 -34.51
C LYS A 210 13.90 -2.97 -35.79
N THR A 211 13.08 -3.71 -36.54
CA THR A 211 12.46 -3.22 -37.78
C THR A 211 11.09 -2.61 -37.50
N GLY A 212 11.07 -1.28 -37.32
CA GLY A 212 9.94 -0.44 -37.69
C GLY A 212 8.90 -0.12 -36.62
N TYR A 213 9.12 0.96 -35.86
CA TYR A 213 8.02 1.89 -35.58
C TYR A 213 8.02 2.93 -36.70
N PRO A 214 6.94 3.09 -37.50
CA PRO A 214 6.81 4.26 -38.34
C PRO A 214 6.76 5.49 -37.43
N ASN A 215 7.55 6.51 -37.78
CA ASN A 215 7.51 7.80 -37.11
C ASN A 215 6.06 8.32 -37.15
N PHE A 216 5.39 8.39 -36.00
CA PHE A 216 4.18 9.19 -35.87
C PHE A 216 4.63 10.63 -35.71
N MET A 217 4.50 11.38 -36.81
CA MET A 217 4.54 12.84 -36.87
C MET A 217 3.13 13.37 -36.66
#